data_AF-A0A2V7IYT2-F1
#
_entry.id   AF-A0A2V7IYT2-F1
#
_cell.length_a   1.000
_cell.length_b   1.000
_cell.length_c   1.000
_cell.angle_alpha   90.00
_cell.angle_beta   90.00
_cell.angle_gamma   90.00
#
_symmetry.space_group_name_H-M   'P 1'
#
loop_
_entity.id
_entity.type
_entity.pdbx_description
1 polymer ?
#
loop_
_entity_poly.entity_id
_entity_poly.type
_entity_poly.pdbx_seq_one_letter_code
_entity_poly.pdbx_strand_id
1 'polypeptide(L)'
;MRGVVRPGPSPFVLLAFGPILVAAFAWSASLGQLVRAGAIAELAGGLLLWTLLEYVFHRFLFHIVPSAAWLRERQQHLLHHQTPEEPAYYVVPLWISLPVAVAVWALLRAAVGSWPRAALMTAGVILGYLAYELVHYRVHRAGGGGLVRFWRRHHFYHHYADDHRCYGFTTPLWDYVFGTGPRRSRAVAESTR
;
A
#
# COMPACT_ATOMS: atom_id res chain seq x y z
N MET A 1 22.77 5.18 25.55
CA MET A 1 22.82 4.95 24.09
C MET A 1 22.14 6.14 23.42
N ARG A 2 22.85 6.82 22.51
CA ARG A 2 22.41 8.10 21.93
C ARG A 2 21.12 7.89 21.13
N GLY A 3 20.10 8.68 21.44
CA GLY A 3 18.88 8.76 20.66
C GLY A 3 19.22 9.25 19.26
N VAL A 4 19.25 8.31 18.32
CA VAL A 4 19.19 8.65 16.91
C VAL A 4 17.82 9.28 16.71
N VAL A 5 17.79 10.58 16.44
CA VAL A 5 16.58 11.22 15.90
C VAL A 5 16.34 10.54 14.56
N ARG A 6 15.37 9.61 14.54
CA ARG A 6 15.00 8.89 13.33
C ARG A 6 13.93 9.72 12.63
N PRO A 7 14.14 10.08 11.35
CA PRO A 7 13.16 10.89 10.63
C PRO A 7 11.82 10.15 10.63
N GLY A 8 10.73 10.90 10.85
CA GLY A 8 9.37 10.40 10.62
C GLY A 8 9.15 9.98 9.16
N PRO A 9 7.91 9.67 8.73
CA PRO A 9 7.61 9.20 7.38
C PRO A 9 8.34 10.08 6.37
N SER A 10 9.26 9.48 5.61
CA SER A 10 10.22 10.29 4.87
C SER A 10 9.45 11.16 3.88
N PRO A 11 9.56 12.50 3.94
CA PRO A 11 8.88 13.36 2.97
C PRO A 11 9.29 13.01 1.55
N PHE A 12 10.42 12.28 1.37
CA PHE A 12 10.93 11.82 0.10
C PHE A 12 9.94 10.96 -0.70
N VAL A 13 9.05 10.19 -0.07
CA VAL A 13 8.03 9.42 -0.83
C VAL A 13 7.03 10.37 -1.48
N LEU A 14 6.48 11.32 -0.72
CA LEU A 14 5.55 12.32 -1.26
C LEU A 14 6.24 13.26 -2.25
N LEU A 15 7.46 13.69 -1.95
CA LEU A 15 8.27 14.55 -2.81
C LEU A 15 8.70 13.86 -4.11
N ALA A 16 8.86 12.53 -4.12
CA ALA A 16 9.17 11.80 -5.34
C ALA A 16 7.90 11.46 -6.14
N PHE A 17 6.90 10.84 -5.51
CA PHE A 17 5.73 10.32 -6.21
C PHE A 17 4.68 11.38 -6.53
N GLY A 18 4.61 12.48 -5.77
CA GLY A 18 3.72 13.60 -6.07
C GLY A 18 3.99 14.22 -7.44
N PRO A 19 5.23 14.66 -7.73
CA PRO A 19 5.60 15.17 -9.05
C PRO A 19 5.43 14.14 -10.17
N ILE A 20 5.75 12.86 -9.93
CA ILE A 20 5.54 11.79 -10.92
C ILE A 20 4.04 11.63 -11.26
N LEU A 21 3.17 11.67 -10.24
CA LEU A 21 1.73 11.60 -10.43
C LEU A 21 1.22 12.79 -11.26
N VAL A 22 1.65 14.01 -10.92
CA VAL A 22 1.30 15.23 -11.66
C VAL A 22 1.79 15.16 -13.10
N ALA A 23 3.03 14.72 -13.33
CA ALA A 23 3.59 14.56 -14.66
C ALA A 23 2.83 13.51 -15.50
N ALA A 24 2.47 12.37 -14.90
CA ALA A 24 1.68 11.34 -15.58
C ALA A 24 0.30 11.86 -16.01
N PHE A 25 -0.38 12.62 -15.15
CA PHE A 25 -1.64 13.27 -15.49
C PHE A 25 -1.47 14.35 -16.55
N ALA A 26 -0.49 15.25 -16.42
CA ALA A 26 -0.23 16.32 -17.36
C ALA A 26 0.11 15.78 -18.76
N TRP A 27 0.94 14.73 -18.84
CA TRP A 27 1.27 14.07 -20.11
C TRP A 27 0.06 13.35 -20.71
N SER A 28 -0.75 12.68 -19.90
CA SER A 28 -2.00 12.07 -20.36
C SER A 28 -2.97 13.15 -20.90
N ALA A 29 -3.06 14.30 -20.22
CA ALA A 29 -3.89 15.42 -20.63
C ALA A 29 -3.42 16.03 -21.96
N SER A 30 -2.11 16.25 -22.13
CA SER A 30 -1.56 16.86 -23.35
C SER A 30 -1.76 16.01 -24.61
N LEU A 31 -2.00 14.71 -24.43
CA LEU A 31 -2.31 13.76 -25.51
C LEU A 31 -3.82 13.50 -25.67
N GLY A 32 -4.69 14.26 -24.99
CA GLY A 32 -6.14 14.09 -25.05
C GLY A 32 -6.64 12.79 -24.41
N GLN A 33 -5.82 12.08 -23.64
CA GLN A 33 -6.18 10.80 -23.05
C GLN A 33 -7.31 10.95 -22.03
N LEU A 34 -7.35 12.07 -21.29
CA LEU A 34 -8.33 12.30 -20.21
C LEU A 34 -9.78 12.42 -20.68
N VAL A 35 -10.01 12.84 -21.94
CA VAL A 35 -11.36 13.00 -22.51
C VAL A 35 -11.86 11.74 -23.22
N ARG A 36 -11.01 10.70 -23.32
CA ARG A 36 -11.43 9.42 -23.89
C ARG A 36 -12.40 8.72 -22.94
N ALA A 37 -13.41 8.06 -23.50
CA ALA A 37 -14.38 7.27 -22.74
C ALA A 37 -13.73 6.23 -21.80
N GLY A 38 -12.55 5.71 -22.17
CA GLY A 38 -11.80 4.73 -21.37
C GLY A 38 -10.99 5.30 -20.20
N ALA A 39 -10.83 6.63 -20.07
CA ALA A 39 -9.92 7.25 -19.10
C ALA A 39 -10.26 6.91 -17.64
N ILE A 40 -11.56 6.93 -17.29
CA ILE A 40 -12.03 6.58 -15.95
C ILE A 40 -11.73 5.11 -15.65
N ALA A 41 -11.95 4.21 -16.62
CA ALA A 41 -11.69 2.79 -16.46
C ALA A 41 -10.19 2.49 -16.29
N GLU A 42 -9.33 3.23 -16.99
CA GLU A 42 -7.86 3.13 -16.85
C GLU A 42 -7.42 3.57 -15.45
N LEU A 43 -7.90 4.73 -14.98
CA LEU A 43 -7.57 5.21 -13.65
C LEU A 43 -8.09 4.27 -12.54
N ALA A 44 -9.35 3.82 -12.65
CA ALA A 44 -9.96 2.88 -11.73
C ALA A 44 -9.26 1.51 -11.75
N GLY A 45 -8.86 1.04 -12.94
CA GLY A 45 -8.07 -0.18 -13.09
C GLY A 45 -6.70 -0.07 -12.42
N GLY A 46 -6.05 1.09 -12.49
CA GLY A 46 -4.84 1.40 -11.75
C GLY A 46 -5.03 1.35 -10.22
N LEU A 47 -6.10 1.98 -9.72
CA LEU A 47 -6.46 1.94 -8.29
C LEU A 47 -6.76 0.52 -7.81
N LEU A 48 -7.52 -0.25 -8.59
CA LEU A 48 -7.79 -1.66 -8.27
C LEU A 48 -6.51 -2.49 -8.26
N LEU A 49 -5.64 -2.29 -9.26
CA LEU A 49 -4.33 -2.93 -9.31
C LEU A 49 -3.47 -2.60 -8.10
N TRP A 50 -3.46 -1.34 -7.63
CA TRP A 50 -2.78 -0.97 -6.39
C TRP A 50 -3.26 -1.84 -5.21
N THR A 51 -4.57 -1.98 -5.00
CA THR A 51 -5.07 -2.77 -3.86
C THR A 51 -4.63 -4.23 -3.92
N LEU A 52 -4.46 -4.79 -5.13
CA LEU A 52 -3.94 -6.14 -5.32
C LEU A 52 -2.44 -6.21 -5.04
N LEU A 53 -1.67 -5.25 -5.57
CA LEU A 53 -0.22 -5.17 -5.33
C LEU A 53 0.08 -5.01 -3.84
N GLU A 54 -0.65 -4.13 -3.16
CA GLU A 54 -0.60 -3.96 -1.70
C GLU A 54 -0.79 -5.31 -0.98
N TYR A 55 -1.86 -6.04 -1.31
CA TYR A 55 -2.13 -7.35 -0.72
C TYR A 55 -1.00 -8.35 -0.98
N VAL A 56 -0.56 -8.47 -2.24
CA VAL A 56 0.49 -9.42 -2.65
C VAL A 56 1.82 -9.10 -1.97
N PHE A 57 2.22 -7.83 -1.97
CA PHE A 57 3.47 -7.41 -1.34
C PHE A 57 3.40 -7.60 0.17
N HIS A 58 2.31 -7.19 0.81
CA HIS A 58 2.15 -7.35 2.24
C HIS A 58 2.21 -8.82 2.65
N ARG A 59 1.44 -9.69 1.97
CA ARG A 59 1.38 -11.11 2.30
C ARG A 59 2.66 -11.88 2.00
N PHE A 60 3.23 -11.67 0.81
CA PHE A 60 4.26 -12.56 0.29
C PHE A 60 5.67 -11.98 0.29
N LEU A 61 5.84 -10.65 0.32
CA LEU A 61 7.17 -10.03 0.25
C LEU A 61 7.57 -9.40 1.59
N PHE A 62 6.68 -8.64 2.21
CA PHE A 62 6.99 -7.83 3.38
C PHE A 62 7.19 -8.67 4.64
N HIS A 63 6.54 -9.84 4.72
CA HIS A 63 6.72 -10.83 5.79
C HIS A 63 7.88 -11.81 5.57
N ILE A 64 8.65 -11.67 4.48
CA ILE A 64 9.87 -12.47 4.29
C ILE A 64 10.94 -11.98 5.27
N VAL A 65 11.53 -12.90 6.02
CA VAL A 65 12.73 -12.68 6.84
C VAL A 65 13.98 -13.00 6.01
N PRO A 66 14.80 -12.00 5.61
CA PRO A 66 16.01 -12.27 4.84
C PRO A 66 17.04 -13.11 5.62
N SER A 67 17.79 -13.96 4.92
CA SER A 67 18.87 -14.77 5.50
C SER A 67 20.12 -13.94 5.84
N ALA A 68 20.40 -12.89 5.07
CA ALA A 68 21.49 -11.97 5.33
C ALA A 68 21.11 -10.93 6.40
N ALA A 69 21.96 -10.77 7.42
CA ALA A 69 21.70 -9.88 8.56
C ALA A 69 21.47 -8.41 8.15
N TRP A 70 22.30 -7.89 7.23
CA TRP A 70 22.18 -6.52 6.74
C TRP A 70 20.87 -6.23 5.99
N LEU A 71 20.23 -7.26 5.40
CA LEU A 71 18.91 -7.15 4.79
C LEU A 71 17.79 -7.18 5.82
N ARG A 72 17.92 -7.98 6.90
CA ARG A 72 16.93 -7.99 8.00
C ARG A 72 16.81 -6.62 8.65
N GLU A 73 17.93 -5.96 8.90
CA GLU A 73 17.98 -4.60 9.47
C GLU A 73 17.38 -3.52 8.55
N ARG A 74 17.12 -3.85 7.28
CA ARG A 74 16.49 -2.98 6.29
C ARG A 74 15.08 -3.41 5.92
N GLN A 75 14.57 -4.51 6.49
CA GLN A 75 13.22 -5.00 6.21
C GLN A 75 12.21 -4.21 7.04
N GLN A 76 11.77 -3.08 6.47
CA GLN A 76 10.96 -2.08 7.16
C GLN A 76 9.67 -2.63 7.74
N HIS A 77 9.01 -3.56 7.06
CA HIS A 77 7.76 -4.14 7.56
C HIS A 77 7.95 -4.98 8.82
N LEU A 78 9.01 -5.78 8.89
CA LEU A 78 9.32 -6.55 10.09
C LEU A 78 9.71 -5.63 11.27
N LEU A 79 10.47 -4.56 10.99
CA LEU A 79 10.79 -3.54 11.99
C LEU A 79 9.54 -2.79 12.46
N HIS A 80 8.60 -2.53 11.56
CA HIS A 80 7.32 -1.94 11.87
C HIS A 80 6.49 -2.84 12.78
N HIS A 81 6.46 -4.15 12.55
CA HIS A 81 5.82 -5.11 13.45
C HIS A 81 6.48 -5.16 14.83
N GLN A 82 7.81 -5.07 14.90
CA GLN A 82 8.55 -5.08 16.16
C GLN A 82 8.40 -3.77 16.95
N THR A 83 8.31 -2.64 16.25
CA THR A 83 8.24 -1.29 16.84
C THR A 83 7.13 -0.47 16.18
N PRO A 84 5.85 -0.84 16.39
CA PRO A 84 4.72 -0.26 15.67
C PRO A 84 4.44 1.21 15.99
N GLU A 85 5.04 1.74 17.06
CA GLU A 85 4.95 3.15 17.46
C GLU A 85 6.06 4.02 16.83
N GLU A 86 7.06 3.42 16.19
CA GLU A 86 8.21 4.13 15.62
C GLU A 86 7.90 4.61 14.18
N PRO A 87 7.68 5.93 13.95
CA PRO A 87 7.20 6.44 12.67
C PRO A 87 8.18 6.26 11.51
N ALA A 88 9.47 6.03 11.80
CA ALA A 88 10.50 5.78 10.80
C ALA A 88 10.26 4.50 9.99
N TYR A 89 9.39 3.59 10.46
CA TYR A 89 9.11 2.30 9.82
C TYR A 89 7.71 2.18 9.21
N TYR A 90 6.92 3.26 9.22
CA TYR A 90 5.55 3.17 8.71
C TYR A 90 5.52 3.12 7.18
N VAL A 91 6.48 3.78 6.54
CA VAL A 91 6.46 4.02 5.10
C VAL A 91 7.38 3.08 4.36
N VAL A 92 6.98 2.68 3.15
CA VAL A 92 7.88 1.92 2.27
C VAL A 92 8.98 2.85 1.75
N PRO A 93 10.26 2.47 1.84
CA PRO A 93 11.36 3.35 1.48
C PRO A 93 11.48 3.52 -0.04
N LEU A 94 11.91 4.72 -0.46
CA LEU A 94 11.93 5.13 -1.87
C LEU A 94 12.70 4.18 -2.78
N TRP A 95 13.83 3.62 -2.30
CA TRP A 95 14.68 2.71 -3.06
C TRP A 95 14.02 1.35 -3.35
N ILE A 96 12.94 0.99 -2.64
CA ILE A 96 12.08 -0.16 -2.96
C ILE A 96 10.95 0.28 -3.88
N SER A 97 10.22 1.33 -3.49
CA SER A 97 9.00 1.74 -4.20
C SER A 97 9.26 2.25 -5.62
N LEU A 98 10.39 2.94 -5.86
CA LEU A 98 10.69 3.52 -7.18
C LEU A 98 10.99 2.45 -8.26
N PRO A 99 11.87 1.46 -8.03
CA PRO A 99 12.04 0.34 -8.97
C PRO A 99 10.74 -0.43 -9.23
N VAL A 100 9.92 -0.64 -8.19
CA VAL A 100 8.61 -1.31 -8.35
C VAL A 100 7.68 -0.47 -9.23
N ALA A 101 7.61 0.85 -9.05
CA ALA A 101 6.79 1.73 -9.88
C ALA A 101 7.23 1.72 -11.35
N VAL A 102 8.54 1.72 -11.61
CA VAL A 102 9.11 1.60 -12.97
C VAL A 102 8.71 0.26 -13.60
N ALA A 103 8.84 -0.84 -12.85
CA ALA A 103 8.44 -2.17 -13.32
C ALA A 103 6.94 -2.24 -13.62
N VAL A 104 6.09 -1.72 -12.74
CA VAL A 104 4.63 -1.67 -12.94
C VAL A 104 4.27 -0.86 -14.19
N TRP A 105 4.89 0.30 -14.40
CA TRP A 105 4.66 1.11 -15.60
C TRP A 105 5.07 0.38 -16.89
N ALA A 106 6.23 -0.28 -16.89
CA ALA A 106 6.70 -1.06 -18.03
C ALA A 106 5.75 -2.25 -18.33
N LEU A 107 5.29 -2.96 -17.29
CA LEU A 107 4.33 -4.06 -17.43
C LEU A 107 2.98 -3.58 -17.94
N LEU A 108 2.47 -2.46 -17.43
CA LEU A 108 1.23 -1.85 -17.92
C LEU A 108 1.37 -1.42 -19.38
N ARG A 109 2.50 -0.83 -19.76
CA ARG A 109 2.78 -0.49 -21.17
C ARG A 109 2.78 -1.73 -22.06
N ALA A 110 3.39 -2.83 -21.62
CA ALA A 110 3.39 -4.08 -22.37
C ALA A 110 1.98 -4.64 -22.51
N ALA A 111 1.18 -4.61 -21.44
CA ALA A 111 -0.19 -5.15 -21.42
C ALA A 111 -1.18 -4.36 -22.29
N VAL A 112 -1.12 -3.02 -22.27
CA VAL A 112 -2.14 -2.18 -22.94
C VAL A 112 -1.70 -1.62 -24.29
N GLY A 113 -0.45 -1.83 -24.69
CA GLY A 113 0.08 -1.42 -25.99
C GLY A 113 0.25 0.10 -26.19
N SER A 114 0.02 0.92 -25.16
CA SER A 114 -0.11 2.36 -25.30
C SER A 114 0.50 3.11 -24.11
N TRP A 115 1.45 4.00 -24.37
CA TRP A 115 2.12 4.79 -23.34
C TRP A 115 1.19 5.72 -22.55
N PRO A 116 0.26 6.48 -23.19
CA PRO A 116 -0.64 7.36 -22.44
C PRO A 116 -1.62 6.60 -21.55
N ARG A 117 -2.14 5.47 -22.03
CA ARG A 117 -3.02 4.59 -21.24
C ARG A 117 -2.28 4.01 -20.04
N ALA A 118 -1.06 3.50 -20.27
CA ALA A 118 -0.21 2.98 -19.21
C ALA A 118 0.13 4.07 -18.18
N ALA A 119 0.43 5.30 -18.62
CA ALA A 119 0.69 6.42 -17.72
C ALA A 119 -0.51 6.74 -16.83
N LEU A 120 -1.73 6.74 -17.37
CA LEU A 120 -2.95 6.99 -16.59
C LEU A 120 -3.27 5.84 -15.62
N MET A 121 -3.05 4.59 -16.01
CA MET A 121 -3.16 3.44 -15.11
C MET A 121 -2.11 3.50 -13.98
N THR A 122 -0.86 3.81 -14.30
CA THR A 122 0.20 4.00 -13.30
C THR A 122 -0.13 5.17 -12.37
N ALA A 123 -0.73 6.26 -12.87
CA ALA A 123 -1.22 7.34 -12.04
C ALA A 123 -2.26 6.84 -11.02
N GLY A 124 -3.17 5.95 -11.42
CA GLY A 124 -4.08 5.27 -10.49
C GLY A 124 -3.36 4.42 -9.44
N VAL A 125 -2.32 3.69 -9.84
CA VAL A 125 -1.50 2.89 -8.90
C VAL A 125 -0.80 3.80 -7.89
N ILE A 126 -0.15 4.88 -8.34
CA ILE A 126 0.56 5.83 -7.48
C ILE A 126 -0.42 6.56 -6.55
N LEU A 127 -1.59 6.93 -7.03
CA LEU A 127 -2.62 7.55 -6.20
C LEU A 127 -3.06 6.62 -5.06
N GLY A 128 -3.28 5.33 -5.36
CA GLY A 128 -3.56 4.32 -4.36
C GLY A 128 -2.44 4.18 -3.33
N TYR A 129 -1.19 4.11 -3.81
CA TYR A 129 0.01 4.04 -2.96
C TYR A 129 0.13 5.23 -1.99
N LEU A 130 -0.02 6.45 -2.50
CA LEU A 130 0.06 7.65 -1.66
C LEU A 130 -1.09 7.72 -0.64
N ALA A 131 -2.29 7.27 -1.02
CA ALA A 131 -3.42 7.18 -0.10
C ALA A 131 -3.16 6.13 0.99
N TYR A 132 -2.62 4.97 0.63
CA TYR A 132 -2.19 3.93 1.57
C TYR A 132 -1.21 4.50 2.61
N GLU A 133 -0.12 5.13 2.17
CA GLU A 133 0.92 5.70 3.04
C GLU A 133 0.34 6.73 4.02
N LEU A 134 -0.50 7.65 3.53
CA LEU A 134 -1.12 8.68 4.36
C LEU A 134 -2.08 8.09 5.40
N VAL A 135 -2.90 7.12 5.00
CA VAL A 135 -3.89 6.49 5.88
C VAL A 135 -3.20 5.58 6.90
N HIS A 136 -2.17 4.84 6.50
CA HIS A 136 -1.36 3.99 7.38
C HIS A 136 -0.66 4.81 8.46
N TYR A 137 0.00 5.89 8.06
CA TYR A 137 0.58 6.84 9.00
C TYR A 137 -0.47 7.39 9.98
N ARG A 138 -1.65 7.78 9.47
CA ARG A 138 -2.73 8.31 10.31
C ARG A 138 -3.24 7.26 11.29
N VAL A 139 -3.47 6.02 10.86
CA VAL A 139 -3.99 4.91 11.69
C VAL A 139 -3.11 4.64 12.91
N HIS A 140 -1.78 4.71 12.74
CA HIS A 140 -0.82 4.52 13.83
C HIS A 140 -0.65 5.76 14.71
N ARG A 141 -0.57 6.96 14.12
CA ARG A 141 -0.32 8.21 14.90
C ARG A 141 -1.55 8.77 15.59
N ALA A 142 -2.74 8.53 15.04
CA ALA A 142 -3.96 9.17 15.48
C ALA A 142 -5.16 8.23 15.35
N GLY A 143 -5.98 8.21 16.40
CA GLY A 143 -7.33 7.67 16.29
C GLY A 143 -8.19 8.48 15.31
N GLY A 144 -9.30 7.91 14.89
CA GLY A 144 -10.28 8.60 14.07
C GLY A 144 -11.64 7.92 14.10
N GLY A 145 -12.67 8.63 13.64
CA GLY A 145 -14.00 8.09 13.40
C GLY A 145 -14.14 7.45 12.01
N GLY A 146 -15.29 6.85 11.74
CA GLY A 146 -15.65 6.32 10.42
C GLY A 146 -14.64 5.32 9.86
N LEU A 147 -14.19 5.56 8.63
CA LEU A 147 -13.27 4.68 7.89
C LEU A 147 -11.92 4.51 8.60
N VAL A 148 -11.38 5.54 9.26
CA VAL A 148 -10.12 5.41 10.01
C VAL A 148 -10.25 4.40 11.15
N ARG A 149 -11.40 4.35 11.82
CA ARG A 149 -11.67 3.33 12.85
C ARG A 149 -11.70 1.93 12.25
N PHE A 150 -12.30 1.78 11.07
CA PHE A 150 -12.35 0.52 10.34
C PHE A 150 -10.94 0.04 9.96
N TRP A 151 -10.16 0.87 9.27
CA TRP A 151 -8.79 0.55 8.88
C TRP A 151 -7.93 0.25 10.09
N ARG A 152 -8.03 1.05 11.16
CA ARG A 152 -7.31 0.80 12.40
C ARG A 152 -7.67 -0.54 13.01
N ARG A 153 -8.95 -0.90 13.11
CA ARG A 153 -9.37 -2.20 13.65
C ARG A 153 -8.84 -3.36 12.83
N HIS A 154 -8.94 -3.28 11.50
CA HIS A 154 -8.50 -4.34 10.59
C HIS A 154 -6.97 -4.49 10.61
N HIS A 155 -6.25 -3.38 10.50
CA HIS A 155 -4.79 -3.34 10.55
C HIS A 155 -4.22 -3.75 11.92
N PHE A 156 -4.88 -3.37 13.01
CA PHE A 156 -4.42 -3.73 14.35
C PHE A 156 -4.70 -5.19 14.68
N TYR A 157 -5.71 -5.80 14.05
CA TYR A 157 -5.86 -7.25 14.10
C TYR A 157 -4.61 -7.94 13.52
N HIS A 158 -4.10 -7.45 12.39
CA HIS A 158 -2.87 -7.96 11.80
C HIS A 158 -1.66 -7.80 12.74
N HIS A 159 -1.46 -6.61 13.33
CA HIS A 159 -0.32 -6.36 14.21
C HIS A 159 -0.35 -7.13 15.54
N TYR A 160 -1.53 -7.27 16.15
CA TYR A 160 -1.62 -7.66 17.56
C TYR A 160 -2.39 -8.97 17.80
N ALA A 161 -3.10 -9.50 16.80
CA ALA A 161 -3.89 -10.73 16.96
C ALA A 161 -3.37 -11.89 16.10
N ASP A 162 -3.16 -11.70 14.79
CA ASP A 162 -2.68 -12.74 13.87
C ASP A 162 -2.03 -12.05 12.65
N ASP A 163 -0.70 -11.99 12.61
CA ASP A 163 0.09 -11.39 11.52
C ASP A 163 0.09 -12.24 10.24
N HIS A 164 -0.57 -13.41 10.26
CA HIS A 164 -0.86 -14.20 9.07
C HIS A 164 -2.26 -13.94 8.49
N ARG A 165 -2.93 -12.85 8.92
CA ARG A 165 -4.28 -12.46 8.48
C ARG A 165 -4.39 -10.94 8.28
N CYS A 166 -5.47 -10.51 7.63
CA CYS A 166 -5.78 -9.09 7.41
C CYS A 166 -4.66 -8.34 6.68
N TYR A 167 -4.18 -8.90 5.57
CA TYR A 167 -3.09 -8.30 4.79
C TYR A 167 -3.55 -7.09 3.97
N GLY A 168 -4.82 -7.00 3.60
CA GLY A 168 -5.36 -5.82 2.93
C GLY A 168 -5.48 -4.66 3.92
N PHE A 169 -4.77 -3.57 3.69
CA PHE A 169 -4.87 -2.35 4.50
C PHE A 169 -5.92 -1.40 3.93
N THR A 170 -5.80 -0.97 2.66
CA THR A 170 -6.71 0.00 2.05
C THR A 170 -8.12 -0.58 1.89
N THR A 171 -8.22 -1.89 1.64
CA THR A 171 -9.49 -2.61 1.53
C THR A 171 -9.34 -4.08 1.95
N PRO A 172 -10.35 -4.67 2.61
CA PRO A 172 -10.36 -6.11 2.93
C PRO A 172 -10.72 -6.99 1.73
N LEU A 173 -10.96 -6.43 0.53
CA LEU A 173 -11.42 -7.16 -0.65
C LEU A 173 -10.61 -8.45 -0.89
N TRP A 174 -9.29 -8.34 -0.94
CA TRP A 174 -8.41 -9.48 -1.22
C TRP A 174 -8.31 -10.44 -0.03
N ASP A 175 -8.47 -9.96 1.21
CA ASP A 175 -8.62 -10.83 2.37
C ASP A 175 -9.88 -11.69 2.29
N TYR A 176 -10.98 -11.17 1.75
CA TYR A 176 -12.18 -11.96 1.48
C TYR A 176 -11.97 -12.95 0.33
N VAL A 177 -11.40 -12.49 -0.79
CA VAL A 177 -11.14 -13.33 -1.98
C VAL A 177 -10.23 -14.52 -1.63
N PHE A 178 -9.19 -14.30 -0.82
CA PHE A 178 -8.21 -15.33 -0.47
C PHE A 178 -8.40 -15.95 0.92
N GLY A 179 -9.48 -15.61 1.63
CA GLY A 179 -9.81 -16.21 2.92
C GLY A 179 -8.86 -15.84 4.08
N THR A 180 -8.19 -14.70 4.00
CA THR A 180 -7.23 -14.21 5.02
C THR A 180 -7.82 -13.16 5.96
N GLY A 181 -9.14 -12.95 5.96
CA GLY A 181 -9.81 -12.04 6.91
C GLY A 181 -9.69 -12.47 8.38
N PRO A 182 -10.19 -11.64 9.31
CA PRO A 182 -10.08 -11.92 10.75
C PRO A 182 -10.84 -13.20 11.10
N ARG A 183 -10.31 -13.98 12.05
CA ARG A 183 -11.03 -15.16 12.55
C ARG A 183 -12.32 -14.71 13.20
N ARG A 184 -13.43 -15.38 12.88
CA ARG A 184 -14.67 -15.24 13.67
C ARG A 184 -14.39 -15.76 15.08
N SER A 185 -14.67 -14.96 16.10
CA SER A 185 -14.58 -15.41 17.48
C SER A 185 -15.54 -16.59 17.68
N ARG A 186 -15.03 -17.70 18.25
CA ARG A 186 -15.82 -18.92 18.52
C ARG A 186 -17.06 -18.66 19.40
N ALA A 187 -17.04 -17.59 20.20
CA ALA A 187 -18.07 -17.26 21.19
C ALA A 187 -19.48 -16.98 20.62
N VAL A 188 -19.65 -16.69 19.32
CA VAL A 188 -20.99 -16.45 18.72
C VAL A 188 -21.58 -17.71 18.10
N ALA A 189 -20.76 -18.73 17.79
CA ALA A 189 -21.23 -19.96 17.14
C ALA A 189 -21.85 -20.96 18.13
N GLU A 190 -21.60 -20.80 19.43
CA GLU A 190 -22.13 -21.67 20.48
C GLU A 190 -23.42 -21.13 21.10
N SER A 191 -23.81 -19.87 20.85
CA SER A 191 -25.10 -19.31 21.31
C SER A 191 -26.25 -19.48 20.32
N THR A 192 -26.03 -20.19 19.22
CA THR A 192 -27.02 -20.43 18.15
C THR A 192 -27.25 -21.92 17.87
N ARG A 193 -26.85 -22.79 18.80
CA ARG A 193 -27.18 -24.23 18.78
C ARG A 193 -27.99 -24.61 20.01
#